data_AF-A0A5B9WE47-F1
#
_entry.id   AF-A0A5B9WE47-F1
#
_cell.length_a   1.000
_cell.length_b   1.000
_cell.length_c   1.000
_cell.angle_alpha   90.00
_cell.angle_beta   90.00
_cell.angle_gamma   90.00
#
_symmetry.space_group_name_H-M   'P 1'
#
loop_
_entity.id
_entity.type
_entity.pdbx_description
1 polymer ?
#
loop_
_entity_poly.entity_id
_entity_poly.type
_entity_poly.pdbx_seq_one_letter_code
_entity_poly.pdbx_strand_id
1 'polypeptide(L)'
;MIGPFILGGLDGYPFVGKTGIGAFSHHVPEGGAALMFVGPHVGITDDGQVGKVVRPGQTRPSDCCGAASAALRKLEAGRITPKEPACYDPDDYQQEALEQLVLRHAGEILGPGKPDEARRFVRMTEVIYREAEAAFFRLLKTVDFEAPAFAFGGILINRDGDAGASIALHRAARVDNKQLVDMTAEFTEWSEAKFKEIEAGKADALR
;
A
#
# COMPACT_ATOMS: atom_id res chain seq x y z
N MET A 1 13.37 -11.97 19.58
CA MET A 1 13.35 -10.77 18.70
C MET A 1 11.88 -10.46 18.43
N ILE A 2 11.42 -9.26 18.77
CA ILE A 2 10.04 -8.83 18.45
C ILE A 2 10.08 -8.35 17.00
N GLY A 3 9.36 -9.04 16.12
CA GLY A 3 9.31 -8.74 14.68
C GLY A 3 8.41 -7.55 14.36
N PRO A 4 8.23 -7.21 13.07
CA PRO A 4 7.36 -6.11 12.66
C PRO A 4 5.90 -6.35 13.05
N PHE A 5 5.19 -5.27 13.35
CA PHE A 5 3.73 -5.30 13.56
C PHE A 5 3.02 -5.18 12.20
N ILE A 6 2.20 -6.17 11.84
CA ILE A 6 1.52 -6.20 10.54
C ILE A 6 0.17 -5.49 10.66
N LEU A 7 0.04 -4.33 10.01
CA LEU A 7 -1.15 -3.48 10.04
C LEU A 7 -2.06 -3.68 8.82
N GLY A 8 -1.56 -4.35 7.79
CA GLY A 8 -2.25 -4.55 6.52
C GLY A 8 -3.12 -5.82 6.47
N GLY A 9 -3.62 -6.10 5.27
CA GLY A 9 -4.23 -7.37 4.87
C GLY A 9 -4.20 -7.45 3.35
N LEU A 10 -5.28 -7.95 2.72
CA LEU A 10 -5.34 -8.05 1.26
C LEU A 10 -5.03 -6.71 0.58
N ASP A 11 -4.14 -6.77 -0.42
CA ASP A 11 -3.59 -5.64 -1.17
C ASP A 11 -3.06 -4.48 -0.30
N GLY A 12 -2.53 -4.79 0.88
CA GLY A 12 -1.89 -3.78 1.75
C GLY A 12 -2.86 -2.79 2.41
N TYR A 13 -4.17 -3.02 2.32
CA TYR A 13 -5.18 -2.17 2.97
C TYR A 13 -5.12 -2.35 4.50
N PRO A 14 -5.24 -1.27 5.31
CA PRO A 14 -5.01 -1.33 6.76
C PRO A 14 -6.19 -1.93 7.55
N PHE A 15 -6.37 -3.26 7.45
CA PHE A 15 -7.46 -3.99 8.11
C PHE A 15 -7.31 -4.17 9.63
N VAL A 16 -6.17 -3.77 10.21
CA VAL A 16 -5.86 -3.95 11.64
C VAL A 16 -6.81 -3.22 12.60
N GLY A 17 -7.50 -2.18 12.12
CA GLY A 17 -8.48 -1.42 12.90
C GLY A 17 -7.89 -0.65 14.08
N LYS A 18 -8.78 -0.07 14.90
CA LYS A 18 -8.41 0.79 16.04
C LYS A 18 -7.64 0.03 17.13
N THR A 19 -8.08 -1.19 17.42
CA THR A 19 -7.42 -2.05 18.41
C THR A 19 -5.98 -2.35 18.00
N GLY A 20 -5.76 -2.67 16.72
CA GLY A 20 -4.44 -3.01 16.22
C GLY A 20 -3.47 -1.83 16.20
N ILE A 21 -3.90 -0.65 15.73
CA ILE A 21 -3.04 0.54 15.77
C ILE A 21 -2.73 0.98 17.21
N GLY A 22 -3.67 0.81 18.14
CA GLY A 22 -3.45 1.07 19.57
C GLY A 22 -2.51 0.06 20.23
N ALA A 23 -2.56 -1.21 19.84
CA ALA A 23 -1.57 -2.19 20.29
C ALA A 23 -0.16 -1.82 19.76
N PHE A 24 -0.06 -1.45 18.49
CA PHE A 24 1.21 -1.01 17.91
C PHE A 24 1.80 0.21 18.62
N SER A 25 1.00 1.25 18.90
CA SER A 25 1.51 2.49 19.52
C SER A 25 2.12 2.26 20.91
N HIS A 26 1.55 1.35 21.72
CA HIS A 26 2.08 1.02 23.05
C HIS A 26 3.31 0.10 23.01
N HIS A 27 3.61 -0.52 21.87
CA HIS A 27 4.75 -1.44 21.74
C HIS A 27 6.01 -0.74 21.23
N VAL A 28 5.96 0.57 20.96
CA VAL A 28 7.13 1.34 20.55
C VAL A 28 8.07 1.48 21.75
N PRO A 29 9.37 1.11 21.63
CA PRO A 29 10.30 1.22 22.75
C PRO A 29 10.51 2.66 23.21
N GLU A 30 10.75 2.83 24.52
CA GLU A 30 11.20 4.10 25.08
C GLU A 30 12.48 4.58 24.39
N GLY A 31 12.52 5.85 24.01
CA GLY A 31 13.63 6.44 23.24
C GLY A 31 13.73 5.94 21.78
N GLY A 32 12.79 5.10 21.33
CA GLY A 32 12.70 4.61 19.96
C GLY A 32 11.92 5.54 19.03
N ALA A 33 11.53 5.01 17.87
CA ALA A 33 10.64 5.67 16.92
C ALA A 33 9.73 4.63 16.25
N ALA A 34 8.51 5.04 15.90
CA ALA A 34 7.59 4.25 15.09
C ALA A 34 7.82 4.55 13.61
N LEU A 35 7.97 3.51 12.80
CA LEU A 35 8.03 3.59 11.35
C LEU A 35 6.91 2.73 10.76
N MET A 36 6.09 3.34 9.92
CA MET A 36 4.93 2.70 9.32
C MET A 36 4.94 2.90 7.82
N PHE A 37 4.51 1.88 7.08
CA PHE A 37 4.28 1.95 5.64
C PHE A 37 2.87 1.46 5.32
N VAL A 38 2.15 2.20 4.47
CA VAL A 38 0.84 1.81 3.93
C VAL A 38 0.86 1.89 2.42
N GLY A 39 0.31 0.88 1.75
CA GLY A 39 0.29 0.90 0.30
C GLY A 39 -0.10 -0.44 -0.31
N PRO A 40 -0.79 -0.42 -1.48
CA PRO A 40 -1.00 -1.60 -2.27
C PRO A 40 0.28 -1.99 -3.01
N HIS A 41 0.19 -3.09 -3.75
CA HIS A 41 1.28 -3.52 -4.59
C HIS A 41 0.82 -3.98 -5.96
N VAL A 42 1.71 -3.81 -6.94
CA VAL A 42 1.50 -4.24 -8.32
C VAL A 42 2.72 -5.02 -8.79
N GLY A 43 2.48 -6.04 -9.60
CA GLY A 43 3.52 -6.76 -10.33
C GLY A 43 3.69 -6.20 -11.73
N ILE A 44 4.94 -6.13 -12.19
CA ILE A 44 5.25 -5.87 -13.59
C ILE A 44 6.29 -6.89 -14.02
N THR A 45 5.89 -7.79 -14.91
CA THR A 45 6.80 -8.77 -15.52
C THR A 45 7.87 -8.09 -16.36
N ASP A 46 8.94 -8.81 -16.66
CA ASP A 46 10.04 -8.29 -17.48
C ASP A 46 9.61 -7.97 -18.93
N ASP A 47 8.58 -8.65 -19.44
CA ASP A 47 7.94 -8.34 -20.73
C ASP A 47 6.84 -7.25 -20.65
N GLY A 48 6.64 -6.64 -19.47
CA GLY A 48 5.81 -5.45 -19.29
C GLY A 48 4.34 -5.71 -18.98
N GLN A 49 3.95 -6.94 -18.63
CA GLN A 49 2.57 -7.23 -18.21
C GLN A 49 2.32 -6.67 -16.80
N VAL A 50 1.40 -5.71 -16.71
CA VAL A 50 0.97 -5.11 -15.43
C VAL A 50 0.00 -6.03 -14.71
N GLY A 51 0.13 -6.10 -13.39
CA GLY A 51 -0.70 -6.94 -12.53
C GLY A 51 -0.20 -8.37 -12.42
N LYS A 52 1.03 -8.66 -12.87
CA LYS A 52 1.61 -10.01 -12.92
C LYS A 52 3.09 -10.02 -12.56
N VAL A 53 3.57 -11.15 -12.07
CA VAL A 53 5.00 -11.49 -11.94
C VAL A 53 5.23 -12.99 -12.15
N VAL A 54 6.43 -13.37 -12.56
CA VAL A 54 6.96 -14.73 -12.48
C VAL A 54 7.62 -14.89 -11.11
N ARG A 55 6.98 -15.64 -10.22
CA ARG A 55 7.50 -15.84 -8.85
C ARG A 55 8.65 -16.85 -8.85
N PRO A 56 9.59 -16.78 -7.89
CA PRO A 56 10.59 -17.83 -7.70
C PRO A 56 9.93 -19.22 -7.62
N GLY A 57 10.41 -20.16 -8.42
CA GLY A 57 9.86 -21.52 -8.52
C GLY A 57 8.62 -21.68 -9.42
N GLN A 58 8.14 -20.61 -10.08
CA GLN A 58 7.07 -20.68 -11.08
C GLN A 58 7.64 -20.46 -12.50
N THR A 59 7.05 -21.15 -13.50
CA THR A 59 7.46 -20.99 -14.91
C THR A 59 6.51 -20.11 -15.71
N ARG A 60 5.42 -19.63 -15.10
CA ARG A 60 4.40 -18.81 -15.76
C ARG A 60 4.04 -17.62 -14.87
N PRO A 61 3.75 -16.44 -15.47
CA PRO A 61 3.27 -15.30 -14.70
C PRO A 61 1.98 -15.61 -13.92
N SER A 62 1.90 -15.12 -12.69
CA SER A 62 0.70 -15.16 -11.85
C SER A 62 0.32 -13.76 -11.38
N ASP A 63 -0.92 -13.60 -10.91
CA ASP A 63 -1.49 -12.30 -10.54
C ASP A 63 -0.75 -11.65 -9.35
N CYS A 64 -0.62 -10.32 -9.39
CA CYS A 64 0.10 -9.50 -8.41
C CYS A 64 -0.37 -8.02 -8.49
N CYS A 65 -1.19 -7.51 -7.57
CA CYS A 65 -1.85 -8.20 -6.47
C CYS A 65 -3.00 -9.12 -6.93
N GLY A 66 -3.05 -10.35 -6.43
CA GLY A 66 -4.12 -11.31 -6.75
C GLY A 66 -5.52 -10.86 -6.31
N ALA A 67 -5.63 -10.25 -5.13
CA ALA A 67 -6.91 -9.74 -4.60
C ALA A 67 -7.46 -8.61 -5.47
N ALA A 68 -6.58 -7.67 -5.84
CA ALA A 68 -6.92 -6.57 -6.74
C ALA A 68 -7.27 -7.08 -8.15
N SER A 69 -6.52 -8.05 -8.70
CA SER A 69 -6.86 -8.70 -9.98
C SER A 69 -8.24 -9.35 -9.94
N ALA A 70 -8.59 -10.04 -8.85
CA ALA A 70 -9.90 -10.66 -8.69
C ALA A 70 -11.02 -9.61 -8.63
N ALA A 71 -10.82 -8.53 -7.87
CA ALA A 71 -11.77 -7.43 -7.77
C ALA A 71 -11.97 -6.73 -9.13
N LEU A 72 -10.89 -6.44 -9.87
CA LEU A 72 -10.99 -5.82 -11.20
C LEU A 72 -11.78 -6.70 -12.18
N ARG A 73 -11.47 -8.00 -12.26
CA ARG A 73 -12.19 -8.93 -13.15
C ARG A 73 -13.68 -9.04 -12.80
N LYS A 74 -14.03 -9.03 -11.51
CA LYS A 74 -15.43 -9.02 -11.08
C LYS A 74 -16.09 -7.69 -11.45
N LEU A 75 -15.41 -6.56 -11.28
CA LEU A 75 -15.91 -5.25 -11.66
C LEU A 75 -16.21 -5.18 -13.16
N GLU A 76 -15.24 -5.56 -14.00
CA GLU A 76 -15.37 -5.53 -15.46
C GLU A 76 -16.48 -6.45 -15.98
N ALA A 77 -16.70 -7.58 -15.29
CA ALA A 77 -17.78 -8.50 -15.60
C ALA A 77 -19.14 -8.09 -15.01
N GLY A 78 -19.22 -6.97 -14.28
CA GLY A 78 -20.46 -6.55 -13.60
C GLY A 78 -20.93 -7.52 -12.51
N ARG A 79 -19.99 -8.25 -11.89
CA ARG A 79 -20.26 -9.32 -10.90
C ARG A 79 -20.10 -8.88 -9.44
N ILE A 80 -19.78 -7.62 -9.18
CA ILE A 80 -19.79 -7.08 -7.82
C ILE A 80 -21.18 -6.52 -7.53
N THR A 81 -21.89 -7.14 -6.60
CA THR A 81 -23.15 -6.61 -6.09
C THR A 81 -22.88 -5.65 -4.92
N PRO A 82 -23.55 -4.48 -4.84
CA PRO A 82 -23.48 -3.63 -3.67
C PRO A 82 -23.83 -4.40 -2.40
N LYS A 83 -22.99 -4.28 -1.37
CA LYS A 83 -23.20 -4.92 -0.06
C LYS A 83 -22.81 -3.95 1.06
N GLU A 84 -23.63 -3.92 2.10
CA GLU A 84 -23.28 -3.26 3.36
C GLU A 84 -22.27 -4.13 4.16
N PRO A 85 -21.36 -3.53 4.96
CA PRO A 85 -20.35 -4.30 5.70
C PRO A 85 -20.90 -5.38 6.62
N ALA A 86 -22.09 -5.17 7.20
CA ALA A 86 -22.76 -6.15 8.04
C ALA A 86 -23.20 -7.43 7.29
N CYS A 87 -23.19 -7.38 5.95
CA CYS A 87 -23.54 -8.50 5.08
C CYS A 87 -22.31 -9.19 4.48
N TYR A 88 -21.09 -8.78 4.86
CA TYR A 88 -19.89 -9.43 4.36
C TYR A 88 -19.77 -10.85 4.90
N ASP A 89 -19.30 -11.77 4.06
CA ASP A 89 -18.91 -13.10 4.50
C ASP A 89 -17.78 -12.96 5.55
N PRO A 90 -17.95 -13.41 6.80
CA PRO A 90 -16.91 -13.32 7.81
C PRO A 90 -15.60 -14.02 7.40
N ASP A 91 -15.65 -15.02 6.53
CA ASP A 91 -14.48 -15.77 6.07
C ASP A 91 -13.77 -15.11 4.87
N ASP A 92 -14.41 -14.13 4.19
CA ASP A 92 -13.86 -13.43 3.01
C ASP A 92 -14.02 -11.90 3.06
N TYR A 93 -14.26 -11.35 4.25
CA TYR A 93 -14.65 -9.94 4.44
C TYR A 93 -13.62 -8.93 3.89
N GLN A 94 -12.33 -9.29 3.86
CA GLN A 94 -11.28 -8.41 3.32
C GLN A 94 -11.41 -8.28 1.80
N GLN A 95 -11.69 -9.39 1.10
CA GLN A 95 -11.87 -9.38 -0.34
C GLN A 95 -13.18 -8.66 -0.70
N GLU A 96 -14.25 -8.89 0.07
CA GLU A 96 -15.50 -8.15 -0.11
C GLU A 96 -15.31 -6.65 0.11
N ALA A 97 -14.54 -6.23 1.13
CA ALA A 97 -14.24 -4.83 1.37
C ALA A 97 -13.47 -4.19 0.19
N LEU A 98 -12.49 -4.90 -0.39
CA LEU A 98 -11.78 -4.45 -1.59
C LEU A 98 -12.71 -4.37 -2.80
N GLU A 99 -13.60 -5.34 -3.00
CA GLU A 99 -14.58 -5.34 -4.08
C GLU A 99 -15.56 -4.16 -3.96
N GLN A 100 -16.06 -3.88 -2.76
CA GLN A 100 -16.92 -2.71 -2.54
C GLN A 100 -16.15 -1.39 -2.72
N LEU A 101 -14.87 -1.34 -2.36
CA LEU A 101 -14.00 -0.19 -2.64
C LEU A 101 -13.88 0.03 -4.15
N VAL A 102 -13.49 -1.00 -4.89
CA VAL A 102 -13.35 -0.95 -6.35
C VAL A 102 -14.67 -0.59 -7.03
N LEU A 103 -15.81 -1.11 -6.55
CA LEU A 103 -17.14 -0.78 -7.06
C LEU A 103 -17.49 0.71 -6.87
N ARG A 104 -17.20 1.30 -5.70
CA ARG A 104 -17.44 2.75 -5.45
C ARG A 104 -16.68 3.64 -6.44
N HIS A 105 -15.54 3.17 -6.94
CA HIS A 105 -14.69 3.90 -7.88
C HIS A 105 -14.76 3.35 -9.31
N ALA A 106 -15.79 2.57 -9.64
CA ALA A 106 -15.92 1.89 -10.94
C ALA A 106 -15.72 2.82 -12.15
N GLY A 107 -16.33 4.02 -12.12
CA GLY A 107 -16.21 4.99 -13.21
C GLY A 107 -14.79 5.50 -13.41
N GLU A 108 -14.05 5.76 -12.33
CA GLU A 108 -12.64 6.19 -12.36
C GLU A 108 -11.74 5.06 -12.89
N ILE A 109 -11.93 3.85 -12.38
CA ILE A 109 -11.13 2.67 -12.70
C ILE A 109 -11.31 2.27 -14.17
N LEU A 110 -12.56 2.02 -14.59
CA LEU A 110 -12.87 1.61 -15.95
C LEU A 110 -12.51 2.70 -16.96
N GLY A 111 -12.81 3.96 -16.59
CA GLY A 111 -12.60 5.18 -17.36
C GLY A 111 -13.14 5.14 -18.80
N PRO A 112 -12.86 6.19 -19.59
CA PRO A 112 -13.31 6.26 -20.98
C PRO A 112 -12.41 5.47 -21.94
N GLY A 113 -12.99 4.99 -23.04
CA GLY A 113 -12.26 4.36 -24.15
C GLY A 113 -12.36 2.84 -24.18
N LYS A 114 -11.58 2.22 -25.09
CA LYS A 114 -11.52 0.76 -25.19
C LYS A 114 -10.91 0.16 -23.92
N PRO A 115 -11.35 -1.05 -23.51
CA PRO A 115 -10.71 -1.80 -22.43
C PRO A 115 -9.20 -1.92 -22.63
N ASP A 116 -8.45 -1.45 -21.64
CA ASP A 116 -7.01 -1.64 -21.50
C ASP A 116 -6.78 -2.13 -20.06
N GLU A 117 -6.49 -3.42 -19.92
CA GLU A 117 -6.35 -4.08 -18.63
C GLU A 117 -5.23 -3.46 -17.80
N ALA A 118 -4.07 -3.16 -18.42
CA ALA A 118 -2.94 -2.56 -17.73
C ALA A 118 -3.29 -1.19 -17.17
N ARG A 119 -3.91 -0.34 -17.99
CA ARG A 119 -4.32 1.01 -17.55
C ARG A 119 -5.38 0.97 -16.45
N ARG A 120 -6.35 0.06 -16.53
CA ARG A 120 -7.37 -0.12 -15.49
C ARG A 120 -6.77 -0.62 -14.19
N PHE A 121 -5.80 -1.54 -14.27
CA PHE A 121 -5.08 -2.04 -13.10
C PHE A 121 -4.27 -0.94 -12.42
N VAL A 122 -3.54 -0.12 -13.18
CA VAL A 122 -2.81 1.05 -12.63
C VAL A 122 -3.77 2.00 -11.94
N ARG A 123 -4.88 2.39 -12.59
CA ARG A 123 -5.89 3.28 -11.98
C ARG A 123 -6.49 2.70 -10.71
N MET A 124 -6.82 1.41 -10.71
CA MET A 124 -7.33 0.73 -9.53
C MET A 124 -6.30 0.73 -8.40
N THR A 125 -5.03 0.47 -8.71
CA THR A 125 -3.94 0.49 -7.71
C THR A 125 -3.81 1.88 -7.08
N GLU A 126 -3.85 2.95 -7.87
CA GLU A 126 -3.84 4.34 -7.39
C GLU A 126 -5.07 4.67 -6.51
N VAL A 127 -6.26 4.20 -6.91
CA VAL A 127 -7.49 4.35 -6.12
C VAL A 127 -7.36 3.63 -4.78
N ILE A 128 -6.88 2.38 -4.78
CA ILE A 128 -6.70 1.59 -3.55
C ILE A 128 -5.66 2.27 -2.66
N TYR A 129 -4.55 2.79 -3.22
CA TYR A 129 -3.56 3.56 -2.47
C TYR A 129 -4.19 4.75 -1.74
N ARG A 130 -4.93 5.59 -2.46
CA ARG A 130 -5.59 6.76 -1.89
C ARG A 130 -6.57 6.40 -0.76
N GLU A 131 -7.36 5.35 -0.96
CA GLU A 131 -8.31 4.86 0.04
C GLU A 131 -7.60 4.23 1.25
N ALA A 132 -6.50 3.51 1.03
CA ALA A 132 -5.68 2.91 2.09
C ALA A 132 -4.98 3.97 2.92
N GLU A 133 -4.38 4.99 2.29
CA GLU A 133 -3.78 6.15 2.96
C GLU A 133 -4.83 6.86 3.83
N ALA A 134 -5.99 7.16 3.26
CA ALA A 134 -7.06 7.83 3.99
C ALA A 134 -7.57 6.99 5.18
N ALA A 135 -7.70 5.67 5.02
CA ALA A 135 -8.07 4.76 6.10
C ALA A 135 -7.00 4.71 7.19
N PHE A 136 -5.74 4.63 6.80
CA PHE A 136 -4.63 4.59 7.74
C PHE A 136 -4.53 5.88 8.54
N PHE A 137 -4.69 7.04 7.91
CA PHE A 137 -4.69 8.31 8.63
C PHE A 137 -5.86 8.42 9.63
N ARG A 138 -7.04 7.89 9.28
CA ARG A 138 -8.16 7.81 10.24
C ARG A 138 -7.81 6.94 11.45
N LEU A 139 -7.02 5.88 11.28
CA LEU A 139 -6.55 5.04 12.40
C LEU A 139 -5.51 5.77 13.26
N LEU A 140 -4.53 6.45 12.65
CA LEU A 140 -3.52 7.22 13.37
C LEU A 140 -4.12 8.33 14.24
N LYS A 141 -5.25 8.90 13.83
CA LYS A 141 -6.01 9.87 14.64
C LYS A 141 -6.62 9.31 15.91
N THR A 142 -6.59 8.00 16.12
CA THR A 142 -7.23 7.34 17.29
C THR A 142 -6.26 7.00 18.41
N VAL A 143 -4.95 7.23 18.20
CA VAL A 143 -3.89 6.83 19.13
C VAL A 143 -2.93 7.98 19.38
N ASP A 144 -2.26 7.94 20.52
CA ASP A 144 -1.12 8.80 20.83
C ASP A 144 0.16 7.96 20.71
N PHE A 145 1.22 8.57 20.18
CA PHE A 145 2.55 7.98 20.18
C PHE A 145 3.41 8.72 21.20
N GLU A 146 3.99 7.99 22.14
CA GLU A 146 4.94 8.55 23.14
C GLU A 146 6.35 8.76 22.55
N ALA A 147 6.59 8.22 21.35
CA ALA A 147 7.82 8.33 20.60
C ALA A 147 7.57 9.01 19.23
N PRO A 148 8.62 9.56 18.57
CA PRO A 148 8.50 10.03 17.20
C PRO A 148 7.90 8.95 16.29
N ALA A 149 6.90 9.32 15.49
CA ALA A 149 6.21 8.39 14.61
C ALA A 149 6.20 8.92 13.18
N PHE A 150 6.54 8.06 12.23
CA PHE A 150 6.65 8.39 10.81
C PHE A 150 5.83 7.42 9.98
N ALA A 151 5.00 7.95 9.10
CA ALA A 151 4.16 7.21 8.19
C ALA A 151 4.57 7.49 6.74
N PHE A 152 4.85 6.42 6.00
CA PHE A 152 5.16 6.44 4.59
C PHE A 152 4.02 5.79 3.81
N GLY A 153 3.67 6.40 2.68
CA GLY A 153 2.65 5.92 1.77
C GLY A 153 3.23 5.76 0.38
N GLY A 154 3.00 4.60 -0.25
CA GLY A 154 3.47 4.39 -1.61
C GLY A 154 2.82 3.19 -2.29
N ILE A 155 3.22 2.93 -3.53
CA ILE A 155 2.86 1.72 -4.25
C ILE A 155 4.12 0.86 -4.39
N LEU A 156 4.05 -0.39 -3.91
CA LEU A 156 5.12 -1.36 -4.08
C LEU A 156 5.06 -1.97 -5.48
N ILE A 157 6.14 -1.88 -6.24
CA ILE A 157 6.23 -2.40 -7.60
C ILE A 157 7.17 -3.61 -7.60
N ASN A 158 6.61 -4.80 -7.78
CA ASN A 158 7.32 -6.07 -7.73
C ASN A 158 7.78 -6.49 -9.13
N ARG A 159 8.99 -7.04 -9.22
CA ARG A 159 9.58 -7.57 -10.45
C ARG A 159 9.64 -9.09 -10.47
N ASP A 160 9.99 -9.65 -11.61
CA ASP A 160 10.12 -11.10 -11.79
C ASP A 160 11.30 -11.69 -10.98
N GLY A 161 11.12 -12.94 -10.55
CA GLY A 161 12.11 -13.71 -9.81
C GLY A 161 12.58 -13.00 -8.54
N ASP A 162 13.90 -12.87 -8.41
CA ASP A 162 14.57 -12.24 -7.27
C ASP A 162 15.09 -10.83 -7.60
N ALA A 163 14.57 -10.19 -8.67
CA ALA A 163 14.97 -8.85 -9.07
C ALA A 163 14.57 -7.74 -8.06
N GLY A 164 13.81 -8.11 -7.03
CA GLY A 164 13.39 -7.24 -5.94
C GLY A 164 12.15 -6.41 -6.27
N ALA A 165 12.01 -5.30 -5.56
CA ALA A 165 10.89 -4.38 -5.70
C ALA A 165 11.37 -2.93 -5.59
N SER A 166 10.62 -2.03 -6.22
CA SER A 166 10.76 -0.59 -6.03
C SER A 166 9.51 -0.03 -5.34
N ILE A 167 9.61 1.21 -4.85
CA ILE A 167 8.49 1.92 -4.24
C ILE A 167 8.26 3.20 -5.03
N ALA A 168 7.05 3.39 -5.55
CA ALA A 168 6.58 4.71 -5.93
C ALA A 168 6.13 5.43 -4.65
N LEU A 169 7.01 6.26 -4.09
CA LEU A 169 6.71 7.02 -2.87
C LEU A 169 5.73 8.14 -3.20
N HIS A 170 4.59 8.15 -2.49
CA HIS A 170 3.57 9.18 -2.65
C HIS A 170 3.41 10.06 -1.40
N ARG A 171 3.80 9.55 -0.23
CA ARG A 171 3.72 10.26 1.05
C ARG A 171 4.88 9.93 1.95
N ALA A 172 5.48 10.95 2.56
CA ALA A 172 6.23 10.84 3.80
C ALA A 172 5.66 11.86 4.80
N ALA A 173 5.34 11.41 6.01
CA ALA A 173 4.72 12.27 7.01
C ALA A 173 5.18 11.91 8.42
N ARG A 174 5.32 12.94 9.26
CA ARG A 174 5.49 12.79 10.70
C ARG A 174 4.12 12.83 11.37
N VAL A 175 3.86 11.90 12.28
CA VAL A 175 2.69 11.93 13.16
C VAL A 175 3.02 12.83 14.34
N ASP A 176 2.27 13.91 14.51
CA ASP A 176 2.40 14.85 15.61
C ASP A 176 1.01 15.21 16.15
N ASN A 177 0.77 14.93 17.44
CA ASN A 177 -0.52 15.19 18.10
C ASN A 177 -1.74 14.72 17.28
N LYS A 178 -1.72 13.47 16.80
CA LYS A 178 -2.76 12.85 15.94
C LYS A 178 -2.93 13.49 14.56
N GLN A 179 -2.06 14.43 14.17
CA GLN A 179 -2.02 15.01 12.84
C GLN A 179 -0.86 14.42 12.03
N LEU A 180 -1.00 14.41 10.70
CA LEU A 180 0.11 14.14 9.80
C LEU A 180 0.67 15.47 9.33
N VAL A 181 1.94 15.70 9.67
CA VAL A 181 2.75 16.77 9.11
C VAL A 181 3.40 16.21 7.85
N ASP A 182 2.95 16.68 6.70
CA ASP A 182 3.50 16.27 5.41
C ASP A 182 4.95 16.76 5.28
N MET A 183 5.86 15.83 5.01
CA MET A 183 7.29 16.08 4.78
C MET A 183 7.74 15.45 3.46
N THR A 184 6.81 15.17 2.53
CA THR A 184 7.10 14.38 1.31
C THR A 184 8.15 15.06 0.43
N ALA A 185 8.00 16.35 0.15
CA ALA A 185 8.94 17.09 -0.68
C ALA A 185 10.32 17.19 0.00
N GLU A 186 10.34 17.57 1.27
CA GLU A 186 11.56 17.71 2.08
C GLU A 186 12.32 16.38 2.19
N PHE A 187 11.61 15.29 2.45
CA PHE A 187 12.18 13.94 2.49
C PHE A 187 12.74 13.52 1.14
N THR A 188 12.00 13.78 0.05
CA THR A 188 12.44 13.42 -1.31
C THR A 188 13.73 14.14 -1.66
N GLU A 189 13.77 15.46 -1.52
CA GLU A 189 14.96 16.27 -1.80
C GLU A 189 16.16 15.83 -0.95
N TRP A 190 15.94 15.65 0.36
CA TRP A 190 16.98 15.17 1.26
C TRP A 190 17.50 13.78 0.84
N SER A 191 16.60 12.84 0.56
CA SER A 191 16.95 11.47 0.20
C SER A 191 17.73 11.38 -1.12
N GLU A 192 17.33 12.13 -2.14
CA GLU A 192 18.03 12.19 -3.42
C GLU A 192 19.46 12.71 -3.26
N ALA A 193 19.65 13.76 -2.45
CA ALA A 193 20.97 14.26 -2.14
C ALA A 193 21.82 13.19 -1.45
N LYS A 194 21.25 12.46 -0.49
CA LYS A 194 21.96 11.37 0.22
C LYS A 194 22.28 10.19 -0.67
N PHE A 195 21.40 9.78 -1.56
CA PHE A 195 21.69 8.68 -2.49
C PHE A 195 22.81 9.05 -3.47
N LYS A 196 22.84 10.28 -3.99
CA LYS A 196 23.96 10.76 -4.81
C LYS A 196 25.30 10.72 -4.06
N GLU A 197 25.29 11.06 -2.77
CA GLU A 197 26.48 10.96 -1.92
C GLU A 197 26.94 9.51 -1.72
N ILE A 198 26.01 8.58 -1.50
CA ILE A 198 26.30 7.14 -1.37
C ILE A 198 26.87 6.59 -2.69
N GLU A 199 26.26 6.92 -3.82
CA GLU A 199 26.71 6.52 -5.16
C GLU A 199 28.11 7.07 -5.48
N ALA A 200 28.44 8.25 -4.94
CA ALA A 200 29.78 8.82 -5.01
C ALA A 200 30.78 8.20 -4.02
N GLY A 201 30.39 7.17 -3.26
CA GLY A 201 31.25 6.41 -2.35
C GLY A 201 31.37 6.99 -0.94
N LYS A 202 30.55 7.96 -0.54
CA LYS A 202 30.56 8.50 0.84
C LYS A 202 29.81 7.56 1.78
N ALA A 203 30.55 6.69 2.48
CA ALA A 203 29.98 5.67 3.37
C ALA A 203 29.16 6.22 4.55
N ASP A 204 29.43 7.44 5.00
CA ASP A 204 28.74 8.09 6.13
C ASP A 204 27.66 9.10 5.70
N ALA A 205 27.21 9.08 4.44
CA ALA A 205 26.23 10.05 3.92
C ALA A 205 24.92 10.12 4.75
N LEU A 206 24.53 9.02 5.40
CA LEU A 206 23.31 8.91 6.20
C LEU A 206 23.53 9.17 7.71
N ARG A 207 24.77 9.45 8.14
CA ARG A 207 25.12 9.83 9.52
C ARG A 207 25.27 11.34 9.65
#